data_AF-A0A2V8SDQ5-F1
#
_entry.id   AF-A0A2V8SDQ5-F1
#
_cell.length_a   1.000
_cell.length_b   1.000
_cell.length_c   1.000
_cell.angle_alpha   90.00
_cell.angle_beta   90.00
_cell.angle_gamma   90.00
#
_symmetry.space_group_name_H-M   'P 1'
#
loop_
_entity.id
_entity.type
_entity.pdbx_description
1 polymer ?
#
loop_
_entity_poly.entity_id
_entity_poly.type
_entity_poly.pdbx_seq_one_letter_code
_entity_poly.pdbx_strand_id
1 'polypeptide(L)'
;MSEAANSANSTEEGERGNGQASEPRPAPQWVLDALRPTVGIVSRALWRISFRGLEHVPAEGGLIIAANHQTYLDPFWIGSHVKRPLRFLAWSEAFKWPVVGKA
;
A
#
# COMPACT_ATOMS: atom_id res chain seq x y z
N MET A 1 -6.36 -15.30 54.46
CA MET A 1 -7.00 -13.99 54.22
C MET A 1 -5.83 -13.02 54.12
N SER A 2 -5.29 -12.77 52.94
CA SER A 2 -5.75 -11.85 51.87
C SER A 2 -4.63 -10.81 51.72
N GLU A 3 -4.41 -10.27 50.52
CA GLU A 3 -3.32 -9.34 50.15
C GLU A 3 -1.97 -10.06 49.96
N ALA A 4 -1.39 -10.17 48.76
CA ALA A 4 -1.20 -9.11 47.78
C ALA A 4 -1.23 -9.65 46.34
N ALA A 5 -2.43 -9.71 45.76
CA ALA A 5 -2.63 -9.87 44.32
C ALA A 5 -3.12 -8.54 43.76
N ASN A 6 -2.26 -7.51 43.65
CA ASN A 6 -2.61 -6.31 42.88
C ASN A 6 -1.41 -5.37 42.59
N SER A 7 -0.48 -5.77 41.72
CA SER A 7 0.59 -4.86 41.27
C SER A 7 0.98 -5.03 39.80
N ALA A 8 0.04 -5.39 38.94
CA ALA A 8 0.30 -5.50 37.50
C ALA A 8 -0.91 -5.13 36.62
N ASN A 9 -1.81 -4.28 37.12
CA ASN A 9 -2.89 -3.71 36.30
C ASN A 9 -2.73 -2.18 36.20
N SER A 10 -1.60 -1.75 35.64
CA SER A 10 -1.46 -0.39 35.11
C SER A 10 -1.93 -0.40 33.66
N THR A 11 -3.23 -0.17 33.53
CA THR A 11 -3.96 0.39 32.39
C THR A 11 -3.09 0.93 31.25
N GLU A 12 -2.74 0.06 30.30
CA GLU A 12 -2.57 0.49 28.90
C GLU A 12 -3.98 0.57 28.30
N GLU A 13 -4.66 1.68 28.59
CA GLU A 13 -5.79 2.12 27.79
C GLU A 13 -5.23 2.47 26.41
N GLY A 14 -5.13 1.45 25.56
CA GLY A 14 -4.88 1.63 24.14
C GLY A 14 -5.92 2.59 23.60
N GLU A 15 -5.47 3.78 23.22
CA GLU A 15 -6.27 4.75 22.49
C GLU A 15 -6.89 4.04 21.29
N ARG A 16 -8.16 3.65 21.42
CA ARG A 16 -8.98 3.22 20.29
C ARG A 16 -9.31 4.47 19.52
N GLY A 17 -8.30 4.98 18.82
CA GLY A 17 -8.44 6.03 17.83
C GLY A 17 -9.54 5.58 16.87
N ASN A 18 -10.64 6.33 16.88
CA ASN A 18 -11.74 6.19 15.93
C ASN A 18 -11.22 6.62 14.55
N GLY A 19 -10.40 5.76 13.94
CA GLY A 19 -9.67 6.01 12.72
C GLY A 19 -10.55 5.79 11.50
N GLN A 20 -11.60 6.60 11.34
CA GLN A 20 -12.10 6.88 10.00
C GLN A 20 -11.12 7.85 9.32
N ALA A 21 -9.93 7.34 8.97
CA ALA A 21 -9.05 8.04 8.05
C ALA A 21 -9.84 8.25 6.76
N SER A 22 -10.02 9.51 6.35
CA SER A 22 -10.69 9.84 5.10
C SER A 22 -10.02 9.09 3.95
N GLU A 23 -10.77 8.28 3.20
CA GLU A 23 -10.22 7.54 2.05
C GLU A 23 -9.53 8.55 1.12
N PRO A 24 -8.22 8.44 0.88
CA PRO A 24 -7.51 9.36 0.01
C PRO A 24 -8.14 9.29 -1.38
N ARG A 25 -8.53 10.45 -1.92
CA ARG A 25 -9.09 10.50 -3.28
C ARG A 25 -8.00 10.03 -4.24
N PRO A 26 -8.21 8.93 -4.99
CA PRO A 26 -7.23 8.49 -5.97
C PRO A 26 -7.01 9.60 -6.99
N ALA A 27 -5.81 9.66 -7.56
CA ALA A 27 -5.54 10.53 -8.69
C ALA A 27 -6.61 10.31 -9.78
N PRO A 28 -6.98 11.34 -10.56
CA PRO A 28 -7.97 11.20 -11.61
C PRO A 28 -7.67 9.99 -12.50
N GLN A 29 -8.69 9.19 -12.82
CA GLN A 29 -8.49 7.88 -13.46
C GLN A 29 -7.73 8.00 -14.80
N TRP A 30 -7.95 9.08 -15.55
CA TRP A 30 -7.22 9.37 -16.79
C TRP A 30 -5.70 9.54 -16.59
N VAL A 31 -5.25 10.04 -15.43
CA VAL A 31 -3.83 10.17 -15.10
C VAL A 31 -3.23 8.79 -14.93
N LEU A 32 -3.92 7.91 -14.19
CA LEU A 32 -3.48 6.53 -14.01
C LEU A 32 -3.47 5.79 -15.35
N ASP A 33 -4.47 6.00 -16.20
CA ASP A 33 -4.57 5.35 -17.51
C ASP A 33 -3.48 5.82 -18.49
N ALA A 34 -3.05 7.09 -18.40
CA ALA A 34 -1.90 7.58 -19.16
C ALA A 34 -0.55 7.10 -18.58
N LEU A 35 -0.45 6.99 -17.26
CA LEU A 35 0.78 6.58 -16.58
C LEU A 35 1.08 5.09 -16.80
N ARG A 36 0.07 4.22 -16.78
CA ARG A 36 0.22 2.77 -16.91
C ARG A 36 1.01 2.31 -18.15
N PRO A 37 0.67 2.70 -19.40
CA PRO A 37 1.44 2.30 -20.58
C PRO A 37 2.84 2.90 -20.55
N THR A 38 2.98 4.12 -20.05
CA THR A 38 4.28 4.80 -19.91
C THR A 38 5.21 4.02 -18.99
N VAL A 39 4.74 3.64 -17.81
CA VAL A 39 5.49 2.80 -16.86
C VAL A 39 5.81 1.45 -17.49
N GLY A 40 4.88 0.80 -18.19
CA GLY A 40 5.14 -0.48 -18.86
C GLY A 40 6.25 -0.40 -19.92
N ILE A 41 6.21 0.62 -20.78
CA ILE A 41 7.21 0.84 -21.84
C ILE A 41 8.58 1.13 -21.24
N VAL A 42 8.67 2.09 -20.32
CA VAL A 42 9.93 2.46 -19.66
C VAL A 42 10.50 1.28 -18.88
N SER A 43 9.64 0.52 -18.18
CA SER A 43 10.05 -0.65 -17.40
C SER A 43 10.65 -1.75 -18.27
N ARG A 44 10.06 -1.99 -19.44
CA ARG A 44 10.59 -2.95 -20.42
C ARG A 44 11.88 -2.44 -21.09
N ALA A 45 11.97 -1.16 -21.39
CA ALA A 45 13.14 -0.58 -22.03
C ALA A 45 14.38 -0.57 -21.13
N LEU A 46 14.23 -0.16 -19.86
CA LEU A 46 15.35 0.01 -18.94
C LEU A 46 15.69 -1.27 -18.16
N TRP A 47 14.68 -2.01 -17.71
CA TRP A 47 14.87 -3.18 -16.83
C TRP A 47 14.40 -4.51 -17.43
N ARG A 48 13.91 -4.51 -18.69
CA ARG A 48 13.43 -5.72 -19.39
C ARG A 48 12.35 -6.47 -18.61
N ILE A 49 11.55 -5.73 -17.85
CA ILE A 49 10.50 -6.31 -17.00
C ILE A 49 9.43 -7.00 -17.87
N SER A 50 8.97 -8.16 -17.38
CA SER A 50 7.86 -8.91 -17.97
C SER A 50 6.82 -9.23 -16.90
N PHE A 51 5.55 -9.04 -17.24
CA PHE A 51 4.41 -9.34 -16.38
C PHE A 51 3.79 -10.66 -16.83
N ARG A 52 3.51 -11.57 -15.89
CA ARG A 52 2.90 -12.88 -16.13
C ARG A 52 1.86 -13.15 -15.05
N GLY A 53 0.84 -13.94 -15.35
CA GLY A 53 -0.15 -14.35 -14.34
C GLY A 53 -1.11 -13.24 -13.92
N LEU A 54 -1.30 -12.20 -14.74
CA LEU A 54 -2.22 -11.08 -14.42
C LEU A 54 -3.68 -11.54 -14.36
N GLU A 55 -4.00 -12.63 -15.04
CA GLU A 55 -5.29 -13.33 -15.01
C GLU A 55 -5.66 -13.90 -13.64
N HIS A 56 -4.69 -14.09 -12.73
CA HIS A 56 -4.95 -14.54 -11.36
C HIS A 56 -5.40 -13.40 -10.43
N VAL A 57 -5.32 -12.14 -10.89
CA VAL A 57 -5.80 -11.01 -10.11
C VAL A 57 -7.34 -10.97 -10.20
N PRO A 58 -8.06 -11.21 -9.10
CA PRO A 58 -9.51 -11.22 -9.13
C PRO A 58 -10.06 -9.83 -9.49
N ALA A 59 -11.08 -9.80 -10.35
CA ALA A 59 -11.74 -8.56 -10.76
C ALA A 59 -12.50 -7.91 -9.58
N GLU A 60 -13.07 -8.74 -8.71
CA GLU A 60 -13.90 -8.34 -7.58
C GLU A 60 -13.46 -9.04 -6.29
N GLY A 61 -13.88 -8.50 -5.15
CA GLY A 61 -13.54 -9.05 -3.83
C GLY A 61 -12.18 -8.58 -3.28
N GLY A 62 -11.82 -9.17 -2.13
CA GLY A 62 -10.57 -8.86 -1.42
C GLY A 62 -9.34 -9.50 -2.07
N LEU A 63 -8.21 -8.79 -2.03
CA LEU A 63 -6.92 -9.27 -2.55
C LEU A 63 -5.80 -8.69 -1.68
N ILE A 64 -4.88 -9.56 -1.28
CA ILE A 64 -3.59 -9.16 -0.69
C ILE A 64 -2.51 -9.53 -1.69
N ILE A 65 -1.72 -8.53 -2.09
CA ILE A 65 -0.54 -8.75 -2.93
C ILE A 65 0.68 -8.75 -2.01
N ALA A 66 1.29 -9.91 -1.83
CA ALA A 66 2.55 -10.06 -1.13
C ALA A 66 3.67 -10.15 -2.17
N ALA A 67 4.46 -9.09 -2.29
CA ALA A 67 5.61 -9.02 -3.20
C ALA A 67 6.91 -8.99 -2.40
N ASN A 68 7.97 -9.54 -3.00
CA ASN A 68 9.33 -9.26 -2.51
C ASN A 68 9.61 -7.75 -2.72
N HIS A 69 10.15 -7.08 -1.70
CA HIS A 69 10.42 -5.65 -1.75
C HIS A 69 11.91 -5.41 -2.03
N GLN A 70 12.25 -5.22 -3.30
CA GLN A 70 13.64 -5.04 -3.73
C GLN A 70 13.97 -3.58 -4.03
N THR A 71 12.97 -2.76 -4.39
CA THR A 71 13.21 -1.40 -4.83
C THR A 71 12.10 -0.44 -4.38
N TYR A 72 12.42 0.86 -4.30
CA TYR A 72 11.41 1.89 -4.10
C TYR A 72 10.45 2.06 -5.30
N LEU A 73 10.74 1.43 -6.44
CA LEU A 73 9.87 1.47 -7.64
C LEU A 73 8.77 0.40 -7.63
N ASP A 74 8.80 -0.53 -6.68
CA ASP A 74 7.87 -1.65 -6.62
C ASP A 74 6.39 -1.21 -6.65
N PRO A 75 5.95 -0.14 -5.96
CA PRO A 75 4.57 0.34 -6.05
C PRO A 75 4.14 0.76 -7.46
N PHE A 76 5.07 1.34 -8.25
CA PHE A 76 4.78 1.74 -9.63
C PHE A 76 4.64 0.52 -10.55
N TRP A 77 5.54 -0.46 -10.42
CA TRP A 77 5.47 -1.67 -11.23
C TRP A 77 4.23 -2.49 -10.91
N ILE A 78 3.91 -2.69 -9.64
CA ILE A 78 2.70 -3.42 -9.22
C ILE A 78 1.44 -2.63 -9.63
N GLY A 79 1.37 -1.34 -9.34
CA GLY A 79 0.20 -0.50 -9.65
C GLY A 79 -0.06 -0.29 -11.14
N SER A 80 0.97 -0.42 -11.98
CA SER A 80 0.83 -0.20 -13.43
C SER A 80 0.00 -1.28 -14.13
N HIS A 81 0.05 -2.54 -13.68
CA HIS A 81 -0.63 -3.65 -14.35
C HIS A 81 -1.83 -4.19 -13.56
N VAL A 82 -2.01 -3.78 -12.31
CA VAL A 82 -3.18 -4.10 -11.50
C VAL A 82 -4.26 -3.03 -11.71
N LYS A 83 -5.34 -3.39 -12.41
CA LYS A 83 -6.42 -2.48 -12.82
C LYS A 83 -7.46 -2.21 -11.73
N ARG A 84 -7.08 -2.30 -10.46
CA ARG A 84 -7.96 -2.00 -9.30
C ARG A 84 -7.23 -1.08 -8.32
N PRO A 85 -7.94 -0.29 -7.52
CA PRO A 85 -7.33 0.53 -6.48
C PRO A 85 -6.47 -0.33 -5.55
N LEU A 86 -5.22 0.09 -5.33
CA LEU A 86 -4.27 -0.56 -4.42
C LEU A 86 -3.94 0.38 -3.27
N ARG A 87 -3.82 -0.19 -2.07
CA ARG A 87 -3.29 0.46 -0.88
C ARG A 87 -2.00 -0.25 -0.51
N PHE A 88 -0.91 0.49 -0.46
CA PHE A 88 0.40 -0.04 -0.12
C PHE A 88 0.69 0.21 1.36
N LEU A 89 1.24 -0.79 2.02
CA LEU A 89 1.84 -0.59 3.34
C LEU A 89 3.18 0.12 3.13
N ALA A 90 3.36 1.24 3.83
CA ALA A 90 4.57 2.03 3.75
C ALA A 90 5.06 2.37 5.16
N TRP A 91 6.37 2.56 5.29
CA TRP A 91 6.99 3.03 6.52
C TRP A 91 6.53 4.46 6.84
N SER A 92 6.20 4.74 8.11
CA SER A 92 5.61 6.02 8.54
C SER A 92 6.47 7.24 8.17
N GLU A 93 7.79 7.11 8.18
CA GLU A 93 8.70 8.20 7.86
C GLU A 93 8.68 8.56 6.36
N ALA A 94 8.28 7.62 5.49
CA ALA A 94 8.20 7.84 4.06
C ALA A 94 7.15 8.90 3.68
N PHE A 95 6.11 9.09 4.51
CA PHE A 95 5.10 10.13 4.32
C PHE A 95 5.61 11.56 4.59
N LYS A 96 6.83 11.70 5.12
CA LYS A 96 7.50 13.00 5.20
C LYS A 96 8.18 13.39 3.89
N TRP A 97 8.36 12.45 2.95
CA TRP A 97 8.94 12.75 1.64
C TRP A 97 7.90 13.44 0.75
N PRO A 98 8.27 14.51 0.04
CA PRO A 98 7.32 15.32 -0.74
C PRO A 98 6.63 14.55 -1.88
N VAL A 99 7.16 13.40 -2.28
CA VAL A 99 6.68 12.60 -3.41
C VAL A 99 5.66 11.52 -3.00
N VAL A 100 5.68 11.06 -1.76
CA VAL A 100 4.80 9.96 -1.28
C VAL A 100 3.41 10.48 -0.93
N GLY A 101 3.30 11.76 -0.57
CA GLY A 101 2.08 12.35 -0.02
C GLY A 101 2.00 12.16 1.50
N LYS A 102 1.03 12.83 2.11
CA LYS A 102 0.78 12.73 3.56
C LYS A 102 -0.08 11.48 3.84
N ALA A 103 0.19 10.83 4.98
CA ALA A 103 -0.63 9.75 5.51
C ALA A 103 -2.03 10.24 5.89
#